data_AF-A0A1Q6VPV5-F1
#
_entry.id   AF-A0A1Q6VPV5-F1
#
_cell.length_a   1.000
_cell.length_b   1.000
_cell.length_c   1.000
_cell.angle_alpha   90.00
_cell.angle_beta   90.00
_cell.angle_gamma   90.00
#
_symmetry.space_group_name_H-M   'P 1'
#
loop_
_entity.id
_entity.type
_entity.pdbx_description
1 polymer ?
#
loop_
_entity_poly.entity_id
_entity_poly.type
_entity_poly.pdbx_seq_one_letter_code
_entity_poly.pdbx_strand_id
1 'polypeptide(L)'
;QLQELWAKLNLRYFRGTLPAVDIEWSPRLTASSGMFVSRIGPRTRTTGSAHPPPGGRLIRLSLPLLQRQSDQEILSTLAHEMIHQWQFDVLKKRPNHGSDFREKMAAMNRDGLGITIRHDLDDAVRALAKYAWRCLRCGRVYERQRRTIRPRHHQCGACRGQLRELV
;
A
#
# COMPACT_ATOMS: atom_id res chain seq x y z
N GLN A 1 -9.70 -18.17 2.29
CA GLN A 1 -9.43 -17.30 3.45
C GLN A 1 -9.41 -15.80 3.13
N LEU A 2 -8.42 -15.22 2.42
CA LEU A 2 -8.38 -13.76 2.19
C LEU A 2 -9.58 -13.22 1.40
N GLN A 3 -10.02 -13.91 0.35
CA GLN A 3 -11.21 -13.49 -0.43
C GLN A 3 -12.50 -13.52 0.39
N GLU A 4 -12.63 -14.49 1.31
CA GLU A 4 -13.78 -14.55 2.21
C GLU A 4 -13.74 -13.42 3.24
N LEU A 5 -12.56 -13.09 3.78
CA LEU A 5 -12.40 -11.93 4.67
C LEU A 5 -12.75 -10.63 3.94
N TRP A 6 -12.25 -10.44 2.72
CA TRP A 6 -12.60 -9.31 1.87
C TRP A 6 -14.12 -9.24 1.64
N ALA A 7 -14.77 -10.35 1.31
CA ALA A 7 -16.22 -10.38 1.08
C ALA A 7 -17.02 -9.97 2.33
N LYS A 8 -16.63 -10.50 3.50
CA LYS A 8 -17.23 -10.15 4.80
C LYS A 8 -17.06 -8.66 5.12
N LEU A 9 -15.84 -8.13 4.93
CA LEU A 9 -15.54 -6.72 5.14
C LEU A 9 -16.30 -5.83 4.16
N ASN A 10 -16.40 -6.24 2.89
CA ASN A 10 -17.13 -5.51 1.84
C ASN A 10 -18.60 -5.37 2.23
N LEU A 11 -19.24 -6.46 2.62
CA LEU A 11 -20.63 -6.44 3.07
C LEU A 11 -20.81 -5.54 4.30
N ARG A 12 -20.00 -5.74 5.34
CA ARG A 12 -20.14 -5.04 6.62
C ARG A 12 -19.84 -3.54 6.54
N TYR A 13 -18.74 -3.17 5.91
CA TYR A 13 -18.24 -1.80 5.97
C TYR A 13 -18.48 -1.02 4.69
N PHE A 14 -18.63 -1.68 3.55
CA PHE A 14 -18.77 -1.02 2.26
C PHE A 14 -20.11 -1.30 1.58
N ARG A 15 -21.09 -1.85 2.32
CA ARG A 15 -22.45 -2.15 1.83
C ARG A 15 -22.47 -3.08 0.61
N GLY A 16 -21.44 -3.91 0.45
CA GLY A 16 -21.29 -4.78 -0.71
C GLY A 16 -21.01 -4.03 -2.03
N THR A 17 -20.65 -2.74 -1.98
CA THR A 17 -20.52 -1.92 -3.19
C THR A 17 -19.15 -2.03 -3.86
N LEU A 18 -18.15 -2.61 -3.20
CA LEU A 18 -16.84 -2.79 -3.83
C LEU A 18 -16.91 -3.89 -4.89
N PRO A 19 -16.47 -3.61 -6.14
CA PRO A 19 -16.28 -4.64 -7.15
C PRO A 19 -15.32 -5.73 -6.67
N ALA A 20 -15.53 -6.96 -7.10
CA ALA A 20 -14.59 -8.04 -6.83
C ALA A 20 -13.17 -7.66 -7.31
N VAL A 21 -12.17 -8.00 -6.51
CA VAL A 21 -10.76 -7.71 -6.77
C VAL A 21 -9.92 -8.93 -6.43
N ASP A 22 -8.90 -9.19 -7.23
CA ASP A 22 -7.92 -10.21 -6.91
C ASP A 22 -7.10 -9.77 -5.69
N ILE A 23 -6.74 -10.73 -4.84
CA ILE A 23 -5.87 -10.49 -3.69
C ILE A 23 -4.75 -11.52 -3.71
N GLU A 24 -3.50 -11.05 -3.72
CA GLU A 24 -2.33 -11.92 -3.80
C GLU A 24 -1.28 -11.59 -2.74
N TRP A 25 -0.57 -12.64 -2.30
CA TRP A 25 0.67 -12.49 -1.54
C TRP A 25 1.81 -12.14 -2.49
N SER A 26 2.51 -11.04 -2.22
CA SER A 26 3.64 -10.59 -3.01
C SER A 26 4.97 -10.83 -2.29
N PRO A 27 5.87 -11.67 -2.84
CA PRO A 27 7.21 -11.86 -2.29
C PRO A 27 8.13 -10.66 -2.57
N ARG A 28 7.70 -9.71 -3.42
CA ARG A 28 8.52 -8.58 -3.88
C ARG A 28 8.07 -7.23 -3.32
N LEU A 29 6.95 -7.19 -2.60
CA LEU A 29 6.45 -6.00 -1.92
C LEU A 29 7.16 -5.88 -0.58
N THR A 30 8.12 -4.96 -0.48
CA THR A 30 8.98 -4.81 0.71
C THR A 30 9.01 -3.39 1.27
N ALA A 31 8.29 -2.47 0.63
CA ALA A 31 8.23 -1.06 1.02
C ALA A 31 6.97 -0.70 1.84
N SER A 32 5.97 -1.58 1.86
CA SER A 32 4.72 -1.45 2.60
C SER A 32 4.10 -2.83 2.82
N SER A 33 3.21 -2.98 3.81
CA SER A 33 2.51 -4.24 4.06
C SER A 33 1.42 -4.56 3.07
N GLY A 34 0.78 -3.53 2.52
CA GLY A 34 -0.30 -3.64 1.55
C GLY A 34 -0.06 -2.72 0.35
N MET A 35 -0.75 -3.01 -0.74
CA MET A 35 -0.86 -2.10 -1.88
C MET A 35 -2.10 -2.41 -2.72
N PHE A 36 -3.01 -1.46 -2.82
CA PHE A 36 -4.03 -1.42 -3.86
C PHE A 36 -3.42 -0.90 -5.17
N VAL A 37 -3.51 -1.71 -6.22
CA VAL A 37 -2.94 -1.44 -7.53
C VAL A 37 -4.05 -1.27 -8.54
N SER A 38 -3.98 -0.21 -9.35
CA SER A 38 -4.78 -0.10 -10.57
C SER A 38 -3.94 0.34 -11.76
N ARG A 39 -4.21 -0.25 -12.93
CA ARG A 39 -3.57 0.13 -14.21
C ARG A 39 -4.29 1.30 -14.91
N ILE A 40 -5.45 1.70 -14.40
CA ILE A 40 -6.29 2.75 -14.99
C ILE A 40 -6.60 3.84 -13.96
N GLY A 41 -7.10 4.99 -14.42
CA GLY A 41 -7.55 6.06 -13.55
C GLY A 41 -8.93 5.78 -12.94
N PRO A 42 -9.28 6.39 -11.79
CA PRO A 42 -10.58 6.20 -11.14
C PRO A 42 -11.78 6.58 -12.02
N ARG A 43 -11.58 7.50 -12.98
CA ARG A 43 -12.61 8.03 -13.88
C ARG A 43 -12.52 7.46 -15.30
N THR A 44 -11.60 6.54 -15.56
CA THR A 44 -11.46 5.94 -16.89
C THR A 44 -12.74 5.16 -17.21
N ARG A 45 -13.45 5.57 -18.27
CA ARG A 45 -14.61 4.83 -18.79
C ARG A 45 -14.11 3.48 -19.31
N THR A 46 -14.47 2.40 -18.63
CA THR A 46 -14.36 1.05 -19.17
C THR A 46 -15.41 0.94 -20.27
N THR A 47 -14.97 0.94 -21.52
CA THR A 47 -15.84 0.87 -22.70
C THR A 47 -16.74 -0.35 -22.65
N GLY A 48 -18.06 -0.13 -22.61
CA GLY A 48 -19.09 -0.99 -23.18
C GLY A 48 -19.36 -2.38 -22.60
N SER A 49 -18.49 -2.95 -21.76
CA SER A 49 -18.77 -4.24 -21.12
C SER A 49 -19.48 -4.04 -19.79
N ALA A 50 -20.63 -4.68 -19.60
CA ALA A 50 -21.32 -4.76 -18.32
C ALA A 50 -20.42 -5.31 -17.19
N HIS A 51 -19.33 -5.99 -17.55
CA HIS A 51 -18.29 -6.49 -16.66
C HIS A 51 -16.91 -6.03 -17.17
N PRO A 52 -16.27 -5.02 -16.55
CA PRO A 52 -14.88 -4.71 -16.85
C PRO A 52 -14.03 -5.95 -16.56
N PRO A 53 -13.04 -6.30 -17.40
CA PRO A 53 -12.24 -7.48 -17.16
C PRO A 53 -11.57 -7.38 -15.77
N PRO A 54 -11.50 -8.48 -15.01
CA PRO A 54 -10.95 -8.49 -13.66
C PRO A 54 -9.49 -8.00 -13.58
N GLY A 55 -8.77 -7.95 -14.70
CA GLY A 55 -7.32 -7.69 -14.77
C GLY A 55 -6.84 -6.24 -14.60
N GLY A 56 -7.66 -5.33 -14.06
CA GLY A 56 -7.29 -3.92 -13.92
C GLY A 56 -6.89 -3.49 -12.51
N ARG A 57 -7.32 -4.25 -11.48
CA ARG A 57 -7.20 -3.90 -10.06
C ARG A 57 -6.78 -5.11 -9.25
N LEU A 58 -5.98 -4.89 -8.22
CA LEU A 58 -5.43 -5.96 -7.38
C LEU A 58 -5.06 -5.40 -6.01
N ILE A 59 -5.31 -6.16 -4.94
CA ILE A 59 -4.70 -5.91 -3.64
C ILE A 59 -3.51 -6.86 -3.47
N ARG A 60 -2.34 -6.30 -3.16
CA ARG A 60 -1.14 -7.07 -2.82
C ARG A 60 -0.88 -6.97 -1.33
N LEU A 61 -0.64 -8.11 -0.68
CA LEU A 61 -0.14 -8.17 0.69
C LEU A 61 1.33 -8.60 0.68
N SER A 62 2.16 -7.95 1.50
CA SER A 62 3.59 -8.22 1.58
C SER A 62 3.84 -9.51 2.31
N LEU A 63 4.29 -10.55 1.58
CA LEU A 63 4.72 -11.77 2.23
C LEU A 63 5.91 -11.52 3.18
N PRO A 64 6.98 -10.77 2.80
CA PRO A 64 8.11 -10.53 3.69
C PRO A 64 7.76 -9.83 5.01
N LEU A 65 6.80 -8.90 4.99
CA LEU A 65 6.45 -8.10 6.17
C LEU A 65 5.34 -8.74 7.02
N LEU A 66 4.44 -9.52 6.42
CA LEU A 66 3.24 -10.04 7.11
C LEU A 66 3.31 -11.53 7.47
N GLN A 67 4.22 -12.32 6.90
CA GLN A 67 4.28 -13.77 7.12
C GLN A 67 4.47 -14.19 8.59
N ARG A 68 4.94 -13.29 9.46
CA ARG A 68 5.12 -13.52 10.91
C ARG A 68 4.21 -12.65 11.78
N GLN A 69 3.29 -11.91 11.16
CA GLN A 69 2.36 -11.03 11.86
C GLN A 69 1.12 -11.81 12.27
N SER A 70 0.36 -11.25 13.21
CA SER A 70 -0.91 -11.82 13.64
C SER A 70 -1.96 -11.75 12.54
N ASP A 71 -2.97 -12.61 12.60
CA ASP A 71 -4.15 -12.53 11.72
C ASP A 71 -4.83 -11.16 11.80
N GLN A 72 -4.78 -10.50 12.97
CA GLN A 72 -5.31 -9.15 13.16
C GLN A 72 -4.55 -8.11 12.33
N GLU A 73 -3.23 -8.20 12.25
CA GLU A 73 -2.42 -7.30 11.41
C GLU A 73 -2.66 -7.53 9.91
N ILE A 74 -2.84 -8.79 9.50
CA ILE A 74 -3.20 -9.14 8.12
C ILE A 74 -4.58 -8.57 7.79
N LEU A 75 -5.56 -8.73 8.70
CA LEU A 75 -6.91 -8.18 8.55
C LEU A 75 -6.90 -6.65 8.51
N SER A 76 -6.16 -6.01 9.39
CA SER A 76 -5.97 -4.56 9.45
C SER A 76 -5.38 -4.02 8.14
N THR A 77 -4.32 -4.67 7.64
CA THR A 77 -3.70 -4.32 6.35
C THR A 77 -4.67 -4.51 5.18
N LEU A 78 -5.39 -5.62 5.14
CA LEU A 78 -6.39 -5.85 4.08
C LEU A 78 -7.48 -4.77 4.12
N ALA A 79 -7.99 -4.46 5.30
CA ALA A 79 -9.00 -3.42 5.48
C ALA A 79 -8.49 -2.03 5.05
N HIS A 80 -7.22 -1.70 5.33
CA HIS A 80 -6.55 -0.50 4.83
C HIS A 80 -6.63 -0.41 3.30
N GLU A 81 -6.21 -1.46 2.61
CA GLU A 81 -6.22 -1.49 1.14
C GLU A 81 -7.64 -1.46 0.56
N MET A 82 -8.62 -2.02 1.26
CA MET A 82 -10.03 -1.91 0.88
C MET A 82 -10.58 -0.48 0.99
N ILE A 83 -10.08 0.34 1.92
CA ILE A 83 -10.43 1.78 1.96
C ILE A 83 -9.87 2.47 0.70
N HIS A 84 -8.66 2.15 0.27
CA HIS A 84 -8.11 2.66 -0.98
C HIS A 84 -8.92 2.22 -2.21
N GLN A 85 -9.34 0.95 -2.23
CA GLN A 85 -10.27 0.46 -3.25
C GLN A 85 -11.58 1.28 -3.24
N TRP A 86 -12.17 1.53 -2.07
CA TRP A 86 -13.39 2.32 -1.93
C TRP A 86 -13.24 3.75 -2.46
N GLN A 87 -12.13 4.42 -2.15
CA GLN A 87 -11.83 5.75 -2.71
C GLN A 87 -11.79 5.71 -4.24
N PHE A 88 -11.17 4.68 -4.81
CA PHE A 88 -11.03 4.52 -6.25
C PHE A 88 -12.37 4.17 -6.92
N ASP A 89 -13.05 3.13 -6.44
CA ASP A 89 -14.19 2.52 -7.10
C ASP A 89 -15.50 3.24 -6.79
N VAL A 90 -15.67 3.75 -5.57
CA VAL A 90 -16.92 4.39 -5.13
C VAL A 90 -16.81 5.90 -5.19
N LEU A 91 -15.76 6.50 -4.61
CA LEU A 91 -15.59 7.95 -4.62
C LEU A 91 -15.01 8.50 -5.93
N LYS A 92 -14.51 7.62 -6.81
CA LYS A 92 -13.84 8.00 -8.07
C LYS A 92 -12.68 8.99 -7.86
N LYS A 93 -11.96 8.83 -6.74
CA LYS A 93 -10.80 9.64 -6.34
C LYS A 93 -9.50 8.83 -6.44
N ARG A 94 -8.38 9.54 -6.57
CA ARG A 94 -7.06 8.91 -6.42
C ARG A 94 -6.86 8.55 -4.93
N PRO A 95 -6.53 7.29 -4.60
CA PRO A 95 -6.35 6.87 -3.21
C PRO A 95 -5.30 7.70 -2.47
N ASN A 96 -5.60 8.05 -1.22
CA ASN A 96 -4.72 8.80 -0.31
C ASN A 96 -5.25 8.71 1.12
N HIS A 97 -4.49 9.19 2.11
CA HIS A 97 -4.88 9.16 3.54
C HIS A 97 -5.51 10.47 4.04
N GLY A 98 -6.32 11.12 3.20
CA GLY A 98 -7.07 12.34 3.50
C GLY A 98 -8.28 12.12 4.42
N SER A 99 -9.18 13.11 4.47
CA SER A 99 -10.35 13.08 5.38
C SER A 99 -11.23 11.85 5.17
N ASP A 100 -11.61 11.55 3.92
CA ASP A 100 -12.50 10.43 3.62
C ASP A 100 -11.89 9.06 4.01
N PHE A 101 -10.57 8.88 3.86
CA PHE A 101 -9.88 7.70 4.37
C PHE A 101 -9.95 7.63 5.90
N ARG A 102 -9.63 8.73 6.58
CA ARG A 102 -9.56 8.78 8.06
C ARG A 102 -10.92 8.55 8.70
N GLU A 103 -11.97 9.14 8.14
CA GLU A 103 -13.34 8.93 8.59
C GLU A 103 -13.76 7.48 8.43
N LYS A 104 -13.46 6.87 7.27
CA LYS A 104 -13.76 5.46 7.00
C LYS A 104 -12.99 4.54 7.95
N MET A 105 -11.70 4.80 8.11
CA MET A 105 -10.81 4.09 9.02
C MET A 105 -11.31 4.17 10.47
N ALA A 106 -11.66 5.37 10.95
CA ALA A 106 -12.18 5.57 12.30
C ALA A 106 -13.50 4.81 12.50
N ALA A 107 -14.38 4.81 11.50
CA ALA A 107 -15.62 4.04 11.56
C ALA A 107 -15.39 2.53 11.68
N MET A 108 -14.45 2.01 10.90
CA MET A 108 -14.05 0.60 10.92
C MET A 108 -13.32 0.22 12.22
N ASN A 109 -12.54 1.14 12.79
CA ASN A 109 -11.80 0.91 14.03
C ASN A 109 -12.67 0.93 15.28
N ARG A 110 -13.86 1.53 15.26
CA ARG A 110 -14.84 1.39 16.36
C ARG A 110 -15.23 -0.07 16.60
N ASP A 111 -15.13 -0.90 15.58
CA ASP A 111 -15.39 -2.34 15.64
C ASP A 111 -14.11 -3.17 15.92
N GLY A 112 -13.00 -2.52 16.27
CA GLY A 112 -11.78 -3.18 16.71
C GLY A 112 -10.81 -3.62 15.60
N LEU A 113 -10.96 -3.14 14.35
CA LEU A 113 -10.07 -3.56 13.26
C LEU A 113 -8.62 -3.09 13.39
N GLY A 114 -8.34 -2.05 14.20
CA GLY A 114 -6.97 -1.60 14.46
C GLY A 114 -6.22 -1.10 13.22
N ILE A 115 -6.93 -0.53 12.24
CA ILE A 115 -6.36 0.02 11.01
C ILE A 115 -5.53 1.26 11.31
N THR A 116 -4.30 1.32 10.80
CA THR A 116 -3.39 2.46 10.93
C THR A 116 -2.97 2.99 9.56
N ILE A 117 -2.62 4.28 9.49
CA ILE A 117 -2.04 4.90 8.27
C ILE A 117 -0.54 4.60 8.19
N ARG A 118 0.14 4.69 9.33
CA ARG A 118 1.52 4.29 9.49
C ARG A 118 1.50 3.02 10.31
N HIS A 119 1.93 1.93 9.71
CA HIS A 119 2.26 0.75 10.49
C HIS A 119 3.60 1.01 11.17
N ASP A 120 3.78 0.53 12.39
CA ASP A 120 5.06 0.57 13.13
C ASP A 120 6.14 -0.35 12.49
N LEU A 121 5.92 -0.76 11.25
CA LEU A 121 6.79 -1.58 10.44
C LEU A 121 7.99 -0.83 9.89
N ASP A 122 8.20 0.41 10.31
CA ASP A 122 9.37 1.21 10.00
C ASP A 122 10.67 0.40 10.25
N ASP A 123 10.75 -0.33 11.36
CA ASP A 123 11.89 -1.20 11.66
C ASP A 123 11.95 -2.44 10.77
N ALA A 124 10.82 -3.10 10.51
CA ALA A 124 10.78 -4.28 9.63
C ALA A 124 11.13 -3.93 8.17
N VAL A 125 10.65 -2.77 7.69
CA VAL A 125 10.94 -2.22 6.37
C VAL A 125 12.41 -1.81 6.28
N ARG A 126 12.97 -1.17 7.33
CA ARG A 126 14.40 -0.86 7.44
C ARG A 126 15.26 -2.13 7.47
N ALA A 127 14.85 -3.16 8.20
CA ALA A 127 15.57 -4.43 8.29
C ALA A 127 15.66 -5.17 6.93
N LEU A 128 14.75 -4.88 6.00
CA LEU A 128 14.81 -5.39 4.62
C LEU A 128 15.70 -4.54 3.69
N ALA A 129 16.25 -3.41 4.16
CA ALA A 129 17.15 -2.60 3.37
C ALA A 129 18.47 -3.34 3.12
N LYS A 130 18.87 -3.40 1.86
CA LYS A 130 20.11 -4.07 1.42
C LYS A 130 21.14 -3.10 0.86
N TYR A 131 20.73 -1.85 0.66
CA TYR A 131 21.54 -0.82 0.04
C TYR A 131 21.34 0.49 0.80
N ALA A 132 22.40 1.27 0.93
CA ALA A 132 22.34 2.58 1.55
C ALA A 132 23.14 3.60 0.74
N TRP A 133 22.72 4.87 0.77
CA TRP A 133 23.48 5.99 0.20
C TRP A 133 23.61 7.09 1.24
N ARG A 134 24.79 7.69 1.31
CA ARG A 134 25.06 8.85 2.14
C ARG A 134 25.23 10.09 1.27
N CYS A 135 24.58 11.18 1.64
CA CYS A 135 24.87 12.47 1.06
C CYS A 135 26.25 12.96 1.51
N LEU A 136 27.10 13.33 0.55
CA LEU A 136 28.45 13.84 0.83
C LEU A 136 28.46 15.25 1.42
N ARG A 137 27.36 16.00 1.31
CA ARG A 137 27.24 17.36 1.85
C ARG A 137 26.63 17.39 3.24
N CYS A 138 25.42 16.84 3.42
CA CYS A 138 24.70 16.92 4.69
C CYS A 138 24.72 15.62 5.51
N GLY A 139 25.38 14.57 5.04
CA GLY A 139 25.49 13.30 5.76
C GLY A 139 24.24 12.43 5.82
N ARG A 140 23.07 12.91 5.33
CA ARG A 140 21.81 12.15 5.34
C ARG A 140 21.97 10.79 4.66
N VAL A 141 21.46 9.74 5.31
CA VAL A 141 21.47 8.36 4.82
C VAL A 141 20.10 8.01 4.22
N TYR A 142 20.13 7.30 3.10
CA TYR A 142 18.97 6.79 2.38
C TYR A 142 19.09 5.28 2.28
N GLU A 143 18.32 4.55 3.08
CA GLU A 143 18.27 3.08 3.04
C GLU A 143 17.20 2.62 2.04
N ARG A 144 17.50 1.60 1.25
CA ARG A 144 16.61 1.02 0.24
C ARG A 144 16.73 -0.50 0.18
N GLN A 145 15.61 -1.15 -0.09
CA GLN A 145 15.54 -2.59 -0.32
C GLN A 145 16.07 -2.99 -1.71
N ARG A 146 16.11 -2.04 -2.65
CA ARG A 146 16.57 -2.22 -4.03
C ARG A 146 17.56 -1.13 -4.41
N ARG A 147 18.46 -1.45 -5.35
CA ARG A 147 19.47 -0.52 -5.86
C ARG A 147 18.89 0.54 -6.82
N THR A 148 18.01 1.40 -6.30
CA THR A 148 17.22 2.36 -7.09
C THR A 148 17.88 3.73 -7.22
N ILE A 149 18.71 4.13 -6.25
CA ILE A 149 19.41 5.42 -6.31
C ILE A 149 20.62 5.26 -7.23
N ARG A 150 20.58 5.99 -8.34
CA ARG A 150 21.70 6.17 -9.27
C ARG A 150 22.33 7.54 -9.04
N PRO A 151 23.53 7.65 -8.43
CA PRO A 151 24.16 8.95 -8.12
C PRO A 151 24.33 9.91 -9.29
N ARG A 152 24.41 9.40 -10.53
CA ARG A 152 24.47 10.22 -11.75
C ARG A 152 23.17 10.98 -12.04
N HIS A 153 22.03 10.48 -11.57
CA HIS A 153 20.71 11.03 -11.86
C HIS A 153 19.99 11.55 -10.61
N HIS A 154 20.41 11.11 -9.42
CA HIS A 154 19.74 11.41 -8.17
C HIS A 154 20.66 12.18 -7.24
N GLN A 155 20.07 13.19 -6.58
CA GLN A 155 20.72 14.04 -5.60
C GLN A 155 20.01 13.91 -4.26
N CYS A 156 20.66 14.39 -3.20
CA CYS A 156 20.04 14.49 -1.89
C CYS A 156 18.81 15.40 -1.95
N GLY A 157 17.64 14.86 -1.59
CA GLY A 157 16.39 15.64 -1.55
C GLY A 157 16.39 16.79 -0.53
N ALA A 158 17.37 16.85 0.38
CA ALA A 158 17.48 17.90 1.39
C ALA A 158 18.35 19.09 0.93
N CYS A 159 19.52 18.80 0.36
CA CYS A 159 20.54 19.81 0.07
C CYS A 159 21.05 19.78 -1.38
N ARG A 160 20.47 18.92 -2.23
CA ARG A 160 20.89 18.64 -3.61
C ARG A 160 22.34 18.15 -3.77
N GLY A 161 23.01 17.78 -2.68
CA GLY A 161 24.36 17.23 -2.69
C GLY A 161 24.45 15.83 -3.31
N GLN A 162 25.64 15.47 -3.78
CA GLN A 162 25.93 14.15 -4.38
C GLN A 162 25.72 13.02 -3.36
N LEU A 163 25.19 11.90 -3.85
CA LEU A 163 24.97 10.69 -3.07
C LEU A 163 26.08 9.67 -3.37
N ARG A 164 26.62 9.03 -2.33
CA ARG A 164 27.58 7.93 -2.46
C ARG A 164 26.96 6.68 -1.86
N GLU A 165 26.99 5.57 -2.59
CA GLU A 165 26.56 4.27 -2.07
C GLU A 165 27.50 3.85 -0.93
N LEU A 166 26.92 3.36 0.15
CA LEU A 166 27.62 2.71 1.24
C LEU A 166 27.70 1.22 0.87
N VAL A 167 28.92 0.71 0.79
CA VAL A 167 29.22 -0.69 0.44
C VAL A 167 28.75 -1.60 1.56
#